data_AF-H5Y6B3-F1
#
_entry.id   AF-H5Y6B3-F1
#
_cell.length_a   1.000
_cell.length_b   1.000
_cell.length_c   1.000
_cell.angle_alpha   90.00
_cell.angle_beta   90.00
_cell.angle_gamma   90.00
#
_symmetry.space_group_name_H-M   'P 1'
#
loop_
_entity.id
_entity.type
_entity.pdbx_description
1 polymer ?
#
loop_
_entity_poly.entity_id
_entity_poly.type
_entity_poly.pdbx_seq_one_letter_code
_entity_poly.pdbx_strand_id
1 'polypeptide(L)'
;MRLCGEYFGGRAKASLVPTSSTSLRPDMLDYATIGSLSSERGRVMSAMRGRRDPRTGRVFGFQSETQRHNFMIGRAQCCDGPNRRMPTCTAVTRSGEPCKAARMRGRSTCFRHGGSSKVKQTRLAAAYLSGDLTRIQRAEMRLERNRLCMLWRHDPHQPGKTIILTPDDEEICRAWAMQQGFELPLLDDDLPAFSDALRWLWARRSRGLISEEDLSAKLTRLRSRTMEATRAVDYQG
;
A
#
# COMPACT_ATOMS: atom_id res chain seq x y z
N MET A 1 5.64 2.85 1.98
CA MET A 1 5.46 1.39 1.97
C MET A 1 4.73 1.06 0.68
N ARG A 2 5.45 0.63 -0.35
CA ARG A 2 4.84 0.01 -1.54
C ARG A 2 4.89 -1.49 -1.26
N LEU A 3 3.74 -2.08 -0.97
CA LEU A 3 3.61 -3.47 -0.55
C LEU A 3 2.69 -4.20 -1.52
N CYS A 4 3.18 -5.35 -1.96
CA CYS A 4 2.46 -6.50 -2.52
C CYS A 4 1.68 -6.32 -3.84
N GLY A 5 1.38 -5.10 -4.29
CA GLY A 5 0.68 -4.89 -5.57
C GLY A 5 1.50 -5.24 -6.84
N GLU A 6 2.80 -5.49 -6.69
CA GLU A 6 3.72 -5.78 -7.80
C GLU A 6 4.17 -7.25 -7.87
N TYR A 7 3.64 -8.16 -7.04
CA TYR A 7 4.06 -9.57 -7.06
C TYR A 7 3.93 -10.23 -8.44
N PHE A 8 3.03 -9.69 -9.26
CA PHE A 8 2.50 -10.38 -10.42
C PHE A 8 2.53 -9.55 -11.71
N GLY A 9 3.16 -8.38 -11.68
CA GLY A 9 3.36 -7.52 -12.84
C GLY A 9 4.51 -7.99 -13.74
N GLY A 10 4.39 -9.17 -14.32
CA GLY A 10 5.19 -9.51 -15.50
C GLY A 10 4.72 -8.62 -16.65
N ARG A 11 5.55 -7.63 -17.05
CA ARG A 11 5.34 -6.95 -18.33
C ARG A 11 5.62 -7.97 -19.44
N ALA A 12 4.57 -8.63 -19.94
CA ALA A 12 4.60 -9.10 -21.31
C ALA A 12 4.81 -7.87 -22.19
N LYS A 13 5.91 -7.81 -22.95
CA LYS A 13 6.11 -6.81 -24.00
C LYS A 13 5.13 -7.15 -25.13
N ALA A 14 3.88 -6.75 -25.00
CA ALA A 14 2.94 -6.76 -26.11
C ALA A 14 3.25 -5.56 -27.01
N SER A 15 3.78 -5.85 -28.19
CA SER A 15 3.81 -4.90 -29.31
C SER A 15 2.37 -4.71 -29.77
N LEU A 16 1.81 -3.52 -29.61
CA LEU A 16 0.48 -3.19 -30.13
C LEU A 16 0.58 -2.02 -31.12
N VAL A 17 0.20 -2.35 -32.34
CA VAL A 17 -0.13 -1.47 -33.47
C VAL A 17 -1.42 -0.72 -33.15
N PRO A 18 -1.60 0.55 -33.57
CA PRO A 18 -2.82 1.30 -33.32
C PRO A 18 -3.88 1.01 -34.39
N THR A 19 -5.11 0.73 -33.96
CA THR A 19 -6.30 0.81 -34.81
C THR A 19 -7.30 1.80 -34.21
N SER A 20 -7.75 2.70 -35.09
CA SER A 20 -8.61 3.85 -34.84
C SER A 20 -10.11 3.52 -34.97
N SER A 21 -10.94 4.50 -34.56
CA SER A 21 -12.31 4.79 -35.05
C SER A 21 -13.47 4.08 -34.30
N THR A 22 -14.66 4.62 -33.99
CA THR A 22 -15.35 5.95 -34.02
C THR A 22 -16.74 5.78 -33.34
N SER A 23 -17.40 6.89 -32.97
CA SER A 23 -18.89 7.11 -32.91
C SER A 23 -19.60 6.95 -31.55
N LEU A 24 -19.97 8.04 -30.83
CA LEU A 24 -21.20 8.90 -30.88
C LEU A 24 -22.50 8.19 -30.44
N ARG A 25 -22.98 8.42 -29.19
CA ARG A 25 -24.10 9.32 -28.71
C ARG A 25 -25.52 8.65 -28.75
N PRO A 26 -26.61 9.16 -28.11
CA PRO A 26 -26.82 10.09 -26.97
C PRO A 26 -27.95 9.67 -25.96
N ASP A 27 -28.20 10.54 -24.95
CA ASP A 27 -29.45 10.88 -24.20
C ASP A 27 -30.40 9.80 -23.63
N MET A 28 -30.76 9.90 -22.32
CA MET A 28 -32.06 10.43 -21.85
C MET A 28 -32.38 10.16 -20.36
N LEU A 29 -32.92 11.22 -19.74
CA LEU A 29 -33.98 11.31 -18.72
C LEU A 29 -33.66 11.40 -17.21
N ASP A 30 -34.08 12.58 -16.73
CA ASP A 30 -34.47 13.05 -15.40
C ASP A 30 -35.25 12.05 -14.54
N TYR A 31 -35.10 12.14 -13.21
CA TYR A 31 -36.23 12.33 -12.29
C TYR A 31 -35.78 12.75 -10.87
N ALA A 32 -36.61 13.63 -10.29
CA ALA A 32 -36.93 13.77 -8.87
C ALA A 32 -36.01 14.58 -7.92
N THR A 33 -36.36 15.86 -7.85
CA THR A 33 -36.52 16.71 -6.66
C THR A 33 -36.72 15.97 -5.32
N ILE A 34 -35.83 16.19 -4.35
CA ILE A 34 -36.10 15.98 -2.92
C ILE A 34 -35.60 17.17 -2.10
N GLY A 35 -36.56 17.89 -1.50
CA GLY A 35 -36.53 18.24 -0.08
C GLY A 35 -35.46 19.22 0.40
N SER A 36 -35.74 20.52 0.25
CA SER A 36 -35.18 21.57 1.11
C SER A 36 -35.73 21.43 2.53
N LEU A 37 -34.88 20.98 3.47
CA LEU A 37 -35.08 21.19 4.90
C LEU A 37 -33.91 22.02 5.44
N SER A 38 -34.15 23.32 5.44
CA SER A 38 -33.49 24.31 6.26
C SER A 38 -33.74 24.02 7.75
N SER A 39 -32.73 23.55 8.48
CA SER A 39 -32.61 23.79 9.92
C SER A 39 -31.19 23.48 10.38
N GLU A 40 -30.75 24.17 11.44
CA GLU A 40 -29.47 24.05 12.13
C GLU A 40 -28.24 24.73 11.48
N ARG A 41 -28.41 26.02 11.18
CA ARG A 41 -27.34 27.00 11.46
C ARG A 41 -27.10 27.04 12.97
N GLY A 42 -26.27 26.12 13.45
CA GLY A 42 -25.88 26.03 14.86
C GLY A 42 -24.70 25.10 15.08
N ARG A 43 -23.95 24.73 14.02
CA ARG A 43 -22.74 23.93 14.16
C ARG A 43 -21.60 24.84 14.59
N VAL A 44 -21.51 25.00 15.91
CA VAL A 44 -20.38 25.55 16.66
C VAL A 44 -19.09 25.27 15.90
N MET A 45 -18.40 26.34 15.51
CA MET A 45 -17.02 26.29 15.03
C MET A 45 -16.07 25.90 16.19
N SER A 46 -16.28 24.74 16.80
CA SER A 46 -15.30 24.06 17.65
C SER A 46 -14.22 23.46 16.75
N ALA A 47 -13.58 24.34 15.99
CA ALA A 47 -12.48 24.05 15.12
C ALA A 47 -11.19 24.15 15.94
N MET A 48 -10.41 23.07 15.91
CA MET A 48 -8.94 23.10 16.04
C MET A 48 -8.35 23.31 17.43
N ARG A 49 -8.81 22.59 18.45
CA ARG A 49 -7.91 22.19 19.54
C ARG A 49 -7.29 20.85 19.16
N GLY A 50 -5.98 20.83 18.89
CA GLY A 50 -5.25 19.59 18.63
C GLY A 50 -5.56 18.55 19.71
N ARG A 51 -5.75 17.29 19.31
CA ARG A 51 -6.18 16.22 20.20
C ARG A 51 -5.07 16.00 21.23
N ARG A 52 -5.32 16.28 22.51
CA ARG A 52 -4.36 15.97 23.57
C ARG A 52 -4.40 14.48 23.85
N ASP A 53 -3.22 13.86 23.88
CA ASP A 53 -3.03 12.54 24.45
C ASP A 53 -3.39 12.59 25.94
N PRO A 54 -4.39 11.84 26.41
CA PRO A 54 -4.77 11.85 27.82
C PRO A 54 -3.70 11.24 28.74
N ARG A 55 -2.79 10.40 28.21
CA ARG A 55 -1.71 9.78 29.00
C ARG A 55 -0.46 10.64 29.06
N THR A 56 -0.12 11.33 27.98
CA THR A 56 1.15 12.07 27.88
C THR A 56 0.99 13.59 27.88
N GLY A 57 -0.24 14.10 27.79
CA GLY A 57 -0.55 15.52 27.66
C GLY A 57 -0.11 16.15 26.33
N ARG A 58 0.52 15.38 25.41
CA ARG A 58 1.01 15.87 24.13
C ARG A 58 -0.15 16.22 23.20
N VAL A 59 -0.09 17.41 22.60
CA VAL A 59 -1.08 17.87 21.62
C VAL A 59 -0.71 17.29 20.25
N PHE A 60 -1.59 16.46 19.68
CA PHE A 60 -1.50 15.99 18.31
C PHE A 60 -2.29 16.91 17.38
N GLY A 61 -1.60 17.49 16.39
CA GLY A 61 -2.17 18.45 15.42
C GLY A 61 -1.54 19.83 15.51
N PHE A 62 -2.09 20.78 14.75
CA PHE A 62 -1.64 22.17 14.81
C PHE A 62 -2.27 22.88 16.00
N GLN A 63 -1.45 23.62 16.73
CA GLN A 63 -1.84 24.42 17.90
C GLN A 63 -2.44 25.78 17.49
N SER A 64 -2.22 26.21 16.24
CA SER A 64 -2.80 27.42 15.67
C SER A 64 -2.89 27.33 14.14
N GLU A 65 -3.75 28.14 13.54
CA GLU A 65 -3.85 28.21 12.08
C GLU A 65 -2.58 28.77 11.45
N THR A 66 -1.88 29.69 12.14
CA THR A 66 -0.54 30.15 11.74
C THR A 66 0.48 29.01 11.72
N GLN A 67 0.47 28.13 12.72
CA GLN A 67 1.36 26.96 12.73
C GLN A 67 1.03 25.99 11.59
N ARG A 68 -0.26 25.76 11.33
CA ARG A 68 -0.72 24.96 10.19
C ARG A 68 -0.27 25.57 8.87
N HIS A 69 -0.49 26.87 8.68
CA HIS A 69 -0.09 27.60 7.49
C HIS A 69 1.43 27.53 7.26
N ASN A 70 2.22 27.81 8.29
CA ASN A 70 3.68 27.72 8.24
C ASN A 70 4.16 26.29 7.96
N PHE A 71 3.53 25.28 8.55
CA PHE A 71 3.82 23.88 8.25
C PHE A 71 3.50 23.54 6.80
N MET A 72 2.37 24.00 6.26
CA MET A 72 1.99 23.75 4.86
C MET A 72 2.94 24.45 3.89
N ILE A 73 3.37 25.68 4.18
CA ILE A 73 4.43 26.39 3.43
C ILE A 73 5.74 25.59 3.48
N GLY A 74 6.21 25.22 4.68
CA GLY A 74 7.45 24.46 4.84
C GLY A 74 7.40 23.10 4.16
N ARG A 75 6.25 22.42 4.23
CA ARG A 75 6.01 21.14 3.55
C ARG A 75 6.03 21.31 2.03
N ALA A 76 5.40 22.34 1.48
CA ALA A 76 5.43 22.63 0.05
C ALA A 76 6.87 22.90 -0.44
N GLN A 77 7.68 23.58 0.37
CA GLN A 77 9.10 23.82 0.08
C GLN A 77 9.98 22.56 0.18
N CYS A 78 9.56 21.52 0.91
CA CYS A 78 10.41 20.36 1.24
C CYS A 78 10.01 19.04 0.59
N CYS A 79 8.72 18.79 0.39
CA CYS A 79 8.21 17.46 0.07
C CYS A 79 7.60 17.35 -1.33
N ASP A 80 6.68 18.25 -1.71
CA ASP A 80 5.78 18.00 -2.85
C ASP A 80 5.44 19.26 -3.70
N GLY A 81 6.13 20.40 -3.53
CA GLY A 81 5.81 21.64 -4.25
C GLY A 81 6.72 21.95 -5.46
N PRO A 82 6.26 22.79 -6.41
CA PRO A 82 7.05 23.24 -7.56
C PRO A 82 8.31 24.03 -7.14
N ASN A 83 8.28 24.64 -5.94
CA ASN A 83 9.39 25.43 -5.37
C ASN A 83 10.23 24.62 -4.37
N ARG A 84 10.40 23.32 -4.61
CA ARG A 84 11.14 22.46 -3.68
C ARG A 84 12.60 22.88 -3.59
N ARG A 85 13.02 23.41 -2.43
CA ARG A 85 14.41 23.83 -2.17
C ARG A 85 15.30 22.67 -1.76
N MET A 86 14.72 21.62 -1.16
CA MET A 86 15.48 20.46 -0.72
C MET A 86 15.83 19.54 -1.90
N PRO A 87 17.12 19.24 -2.12
CA PRO A 87 17.51 18.34 -3.19
C PRO A 87 16.92 16.95 -2.97
N THR A 88 16.49 16.33 -4.06
CA THR A 88 15.91 14.99 -4.04
C THR A 88 16.98 13.92 -3.97
N CYS A 89 16.55 12.72 -3.57
CA CYS A 89 17.39 11.54 -3.60
C CYS A 89 17.71 11.17 -5.05
N THR A 90 19.00 11.07 -5.39
CA THR A 90 19.46 10.73 -6.74
C THR A 90 19.25 9.27 -7.13
N ALA A 91 18.85 8.41 -6.19
CA ALA A 91 18.58 7.01 -6.50
C ALA A 91 17.40 6.89 -7.47
N VAL A 92 17.62 6.14 -8.54
CA VAL A 92 16.59 5.75 -9.50
C VAL A 92 15.76 4.63 -8.89
N THR A 93 14.44 4.80 -8.89
CA THR A 93 13.50 3.78 -8.42
C THR A 93 13.39 2.66 -9.45
N ARG A 94 12.77 1.54 -9.07
CA ARG A 94 12.57 0.41 -9.99
C ARG A 94 11.74 0.78 -11.24
N SER A 95 10.91 1.81 -11.18
CA SER A 95 10.16 2.33 -12.34
C SER A 95 10.98 3.24 -13.25
N GLY A 96 12.28 3.43 -12.99
CA GLY A 96 13.14 4.36 -13.73
C GLY A 96 13.01 5.82 -13.31
N GLU A 97 12.05 6.16 -12.45
CA GLU A 97 11.87 7.52 -11.95
C GLU A 97 12.83 7.85 -10.81
N PRO A 98 13.30 9.11 -10.67
CA PRO A 98 14.09 9.53 -9.53
C PRO A 98 13.30 9.45 -8.23
N CYS A 99 13.98 9.11 -7.13
CA CYS A 99 13.34 9.05 -5.83
C CYS A 99 12.86 10.42 -5.36
N LYS A 100 11.55 10.58 -5.20
CA LYS A 100 10.91 11.81 -4.71
C LYS A 100 11.20 12.13 -3.22
N ALA A 101 11.86 11.24 -2.48
CA ALA A 101 12.23 11.52 -1.09
C ALA A 101 13.38 12.53 -1.01
N ALA A 102 13.40 13.36 0.02
CA ALA A 102 14.50 14.27 0.27
C ALA A 102 15.81 13.50 0.51
N ARG A 103 16.93 13.98 -0.04
CA ARG A 103 18.24 13.40 0.28
C ARG A 103 18.62 13.71 1.73
N MET A 104 19.41 12.83 2.36
CA MET A 104 19.94 13.12 3.70
C MET A 104 20.97 14.25 3.63
N ARG A 105 21.12 15.04 4.69
CA ARG A 105 22.14 16.10 4.76
C ARG A 105 23.53 15.50 4.47
N GLY A 106 24.24 16.09 3.51
CA GLY A 106 25.59 15.64 3.09
C GLY A 106 25.63 14.32 2.32
N ARG A 107 24.49 13.77 1.86
CA ARG A 107 24.43 12.53 1.05
C ARG A 107 23.58 12.76 -0.19
N SER A 108 23.88 12.05 -1.28
CA SER A 108 23.08 12.11 -2.53
C SER A 108 21.75 11.35 -2.44
N THR A 109 21.62 10.42 -1.49
CA THR A 109 20.45 9.54 -1.34
C THR A 109 19.66 9.79 -0.06
N CYS A 110 18.37 9.46 -0.05
CA CYS A 110 17.51 9.49 1.14
C CYS A 110 17.83 8.33 2.10
N PHE A 111 17.20 8.30 3.29
CA PHE A 111 17.40 7.22 4.26
C PHE A 111 17.01 5.82 3.73
N ARG A 112 16.09 5.75 2.75
CA ARG A 112 15.67 4.48 2.15
C ARG A 112 16.67 3.93 1.14
N HIS A 113 17.31 4.81 0.38
CA HIS A 113 18.27 4.44 -0.66
C HIS A 113 19.73 4.62 -0.24
N GLY A 114 19.98 5.28 0.88
CA GLY A 114 21.30 5.52 1.43
C GLY A 114 21.73 4.46 2.44
N GLY A 115 23.04 4.29 2.56
CA GLY A 115 23.68 3.31 3.42
C GLY A 115 23.91 1.98 2.70
N SER A 116 25.14 1.50 2.74
CA SER A 116 25.49 0.16 2.26
C SER A 116 24.75 -0.92 3.06
N SER A 117 24.70 -2.15 2.55
CA SER A 117 24.19 -3.30 3.30
C SER A 117 24.82 -3.37 4.71
N LYS A 118 26.13 -3.11 4.80
CA LYS A 118 26.88 -2.99 6.06
C LYS A 118 26.28 -1.96 7.01
N VAL A 119 25.98 -0.74 6.56
CA VAL A 119 25.35 0.29 7.41
C VAL A 119 23.97 -0.15 7.91
N LYS A 120 23.19 -0.85 7.08
CA LYS A 120 21.89 -1.39 7.49
C LYS A 120 22.05 -2.49 8.55
N GLN A 121 23.03 -3.39 8.38
CA GLN A 121 23.39 -4.41 9.36
C GLN A 121 23.87 -3.79 10.67
N THR A 122 24.78 -2.81 10.64
CA THR A 122 25.25 -2.12 11.85
C THR A 122 24.10 -1.47 12.62
N ARG A 123 23.14 -0.85 11.92
CA ARG A 123 21.94 -0.27 12.56
C ARG A 123 21.03 -1.32 13.20
N LEU A 124 20.98 -2.53 12.63
CA LEU A 124 20.22 -3.64 13.20
C LEU A 124 20.96 -4.24 14.40
N ALA A 125 22.28 -4.44 14.31
CA ALA A 125 23.12 -4.86 15.43
C ALA A 125 23.02 -3.91 16.62
N ALA A 126 23.06 -2.59 16.37
CA ALA A 126 22.83 -1.59 17.42
C ALA A 126 21.45 -1.70 18.07
N ALA A 127 20.41 -2.10 17.32
CA ALA A 127 19.06 -2.30 17.86
C ALA A 127 18.99 -3.54 18.77
N TYR A 128 19.70 -4.63 18.41
CA TYR A 128 19.85 -5.79 19.28
C TYR A 128 20.56 -5.43 20.59
N LEU A 129 21.66 -4.67 20.51
CA LEU A 129 22.38 -4.21 21.70
C LEU A 129 21.55 -3.30 22.60
N SER A 130 20.72 -2.43 22.01
CA SER A 130 19.87 -1.52 22.79
C SER A 130 18.55 -2.14 23.26
N GLY A 131 18.24 -3.39 22.89
CA GLY A 131 16.96 -4.03 23.19
C GLY A 131 15.74 -3.37 22.50
N ASP A 132 15.91 -2.73 21.34
CA ASP A 132 14.79 -2.12 20.59
C ASP A 132 14.00 -3.21 19.86
N LEU A 133 13.18 -3.94 20.62
CA LEU A 133 12.39 -5.09 20.16
C LEU A 133 11.52 -4.74 18.95
N THR A 134 10.92 -3.54 18.94
CA THR A 134 10.06 -3.10 17.82
C THR A 134 10.85 -2.99 16.52
N ARG A 135 12.07 -2.45 16.57
CA ARG A 135 12.92 -2.31 15.39
C ARG A 135 13.46 -3.63 14.88
N ILE A 136 13.81 -4.53 15.80
CA ILE A 136 14.25 -5.90 15.50
C ILE A 136 13.13 -6.66 14.79
N GLN A 137 11.94 -6.73 15.39
CA GLN A 137 10.77 -7.41 14.81
C GLN A 137 10.43 -6.87 13.42
N ARG A 138 10.46 -5.53 13.22
CA ARG A 138 10.24 -4.93 11.89
C ARG A 138 11.33 -5.27 10.88
N ALA A 139 12.56 -5.51 11.31
CA ALA A 139 13.62 -5.96 10.42
C ALA A 139 13.42 -7.42 10.03
N GLU A 140 13.14 -8.29 10.99
CA GLU A 140 12.86 -9.72 10.81
C GLU A 140 11.64 -9.94 9.91
N MET A 141 10.51 -9.29 10.20
CA MET A 141 9.32 -9.34 9.34
C MET A 141 9.60 -8.89 7.90
N ARG A 142 10.50 -7.91 7.70
CA ARG A 142 10.87 -7.46 6.35
C ARG A 142 11.76 -8.48 5.65
N LEU A 143 12.70 -9.09 6.37
CA LEU A 143 13.56 -10.14 5.83
C LEU A 143 12.72 -11.34 5.42
N GLU A 144 11.85 -11.81 6.30
CA GLU A 144 10.99 -12.97 6.04
C GLU A 144 10.02 -12.70 4.89
N ARG A 145 9.36 -11.55 4.88
CA ARG A 145 8.54 -11.15 3.73
C ARG A 145 9.36 -11.17 2.46
N ASN A 146 10.55 -10.56 2.43
CA ASN A 146 11.37 -10.52 1.23
C ASN A 146 11.83 -11.91 0.78
N ARG A 147 12.09 -12.84 1.73
CA ARG A 147 12.40 -14.24 1.44
C ARG A 147 11.22 -14.91 0.73
N LEU A 148 10.03 -14.86 1.33
CA LEU A 148 8.80 -15.39 0.75
C LEU A 148 8.47 -14.74 -0.61
N CYS A 149 8.66 -13.43 -0.76
CA CYS A 149 8.51 -12.73 -2.04
C CYS A 149 9.36 -13.34 -3.14
N MET A 150 10.60 -13.73 -2.82
CA MET A 150 11.52 -14.30 -3.79
C MET A 150 11.14 -15.73 -4.12
N LEU A 151 10.79 -16.54 -3.11
CA LEU A 151 10.31 -17.90 -3.29
C LEU A 151 9.07 -17.95 -4.18
N TRP A 152 8.03 -17.16 -3.85
CA TRP A 152 6.77 -17.12 -4.61
C TRP A 152 6.86 -16.56 -6.02
N ARG A 153 7.97 -15.91 -6.39
CA ARG A 153 8.22 -15.55 -7.79
C ARG A 153 8.56 -16.76 -8.65
N HIS A 154 9.17 -17.77 -8.05
CA HIS A 154 9.58 -19.00 -8.73
C HIS A 154 8.53 -20.09 -8.54
N ASP A 155 8.03 -20.24 -7.32
CA ASP A 155 7.10 -21.29 -6.94
C ASP A 155 6.04 -20.73 -5.97
N PRO A 156 4.79 -20.52 -6.42
CA PRO A 156 3.71 -20.02 -5.58
C PRO A 156 3.19 -21.03 -4.55
N HIS A 157 3.57 -22.30 -4.65
CA HIS A 157 3.19 -23.37 -3.72
C HIS A 157 4.02 -23.35 -2.42
N GLN A 158 5.13 -22.60 -2.39
CA GLN A 158 6.00 -22.53 -1.21
C GLN A 158 5.22 -22.03 0.01
N PRO A 159 5.25 -22.75 1.16
CA PRO A 159 4.46 -22.38 2.32
C PRO A 159 4.94 -21.07 2.95
N GLY A 160 4.00 -20.26 3.45
CA GLY A 160 4.30 -19.07 4.22
C GLY A 160 3.18 -18.03 4.24
N LYS A 161 3.30 -17.04 5.12
CA LYS A 161 2.40 -15.88 5.20
C LYS A 161 3.23 -14.63 5.52
N THR A 162 2.97 -13.53 4.82
CA THR A 162 3.67 -12.25 5.02
C THR A 162 2.85 -11.21 5.77
N ILE A 163 1.56 -11.48 5.96
CA ILE A 163 0.66 -10.74 6.83
C ILE A 163 0.02 -11.71 7.82
N ILE A 164 0.01 -11.31 9.09
CA ILE A 164 -0.67 -12.03 10.16
C ILE A 164 -1.88 -11.17 10.54
N LEU A 165 -3.08 -11.73 10.36
CA LEU A 165 -4.33 -11.13 10.81
C LEU A 165 -4.67 -11.64 12.21
N THR A 166 -5.50 -10.91 12.95
CA THR A 166 -6.13 -11.46 14.16
C THR A 166 -7.10 -12.57 13.76
N PRO A 167 -7.48 -13.50 14.65
CA PRO A 167 -8.47 -14.52 14.35
C PRO A 167 -9.78 -13.95 13.78
N ASP A 168 -10.30 -12.88 14.38
CA ASP A 168 -11.52 -12.20 13.92
C ASP A 168 -11.33 -11.58 12.52
N ASP A 169 -10.20 -10.90 12.29
CA ASP A 169 -9.87 -10.31 10.98
C ASP A 169 -9.72 -11.40 9.91
N GLU A 170 -9.19 -12.56 10.27
CA GLU A 170 -9.03 -13.72 9.38
C GLU A 170 -10.39 -14.31 8.97
N GLU A 171 -11.34 -14.38 9.90
CA GLU A 171 -12.72 -14.83 9.60
C GLU A 171 -13.44 -13.85 8.67
N ILE A 172 -13.35 -12.54 8.95
CA ILE A 172 -13.91 -11.49 8.09
C ILE A 172 -13.24 -11.51 6.70
N CYS A 173 -11.92 -11.71 6.65
CA CYS A 173 -11.17 -11.84 5.41
C CYS A 173 -11.64 -13.07 4.60
N ARG A 174 -11.88 -14.20 5.26
CA ARG A 174 -12.37 -15.44 4.63
C ARG A 174 -13.76 -15.24 4.04
N ALA A 175 -14.70 -14.67 4.80
CA ALA A 175 -16.04 -14.36 4.32
C ALA A 175 -16.00 -13.40 3.12
N TRP A 176 -15.16 -12.36 3.19
CA TRP A 176 -14.95 -11.44 2.07
C TRP A 176 -14.37 -12.13 0.84
N ALA A 177 -13.34 -12.98 0.99
CA ALA A 177 -12.73 -13.70 -0.11
C ALA A 177 -13.75 -14.62 -0.81
N MET A 178 -14.60 -15.30 -0.04
CA MET A 178 -15.68 -16.14 -0.55
C MET A 178 -16.68 -15.33 -1.38
N GLN A 179 -17.06 -14.12 -0.95
CA GLN A 179 -17.90 -13.21 -1.75
C GLN A 179 -17.22 -12.77 -3.06
N GLN A 180 -15.88 -12.80 -3.11
CA GLN A 180 -15.12 -12.55 -4.34
C GLN A 180 -14.90 -13.82 -5.19
N GLY A 181 -15.49 -14.95 -4.81
CA GLY A 181 -15.33 -16.23 -5.51
C GLY A 181 -13.98 -16.90 -5.27
N PHE A 182 -13.36 -16.66 -4.10
CA PHE A 182 -12.14 -17.35 -3.69
C PHE A 182 -12.37 -18.17 -2.42
N GLU A 183 -11.95 -19.43 -2.45
CA GLU A 183 -11.94 -20.31 -1.28
C GLU A 183 -10.57 -20.24 -0.60
N LEU A 184 -10.46 -19.39 0.41
CA LEU A 184 -9.18 -19.12 1.08
C LEU A 184 -8.51 -20.37 1.69
N PRO A 185 -9.23 -21.36 2.25
CA PRO A 185 -8.62 -22.60 2.72
C PRO A 185 -7.94 -23.41 1.62
N LEU A 186 -8.60 -23.62 0.47
CA LEU A 186 -7.98 -24.31 -0.66
C LEU A 186 -6.74 -23.58 -1.16
N LEU A 187 -6.80 -22.24 -1.24
CA LEU A 187 -5.63 -21.45 -1.62
C LEU A 187 -4.52 -21.48 -0.57
N ASP A 188 -4.82 -21.64 0.72
CA ASP A 188 -3.77 -21.75 1.74
C ASP A 188 -2.95 -23.03 1.57
N ASP A 189 -3.60 -24.12 1.17
CA ASP A 189 -2.96 -25.42 0.98
C ASP A 189 -2.24 -25.49 -0.37
N ASP A 190 -2.92 -25.10 -1.45
CA ASP A 190 -2.38 -25.26 -2.80
C ASP A 190 -1.54 -24.06 -3.24
N LEU A 191 -1.95 -22.83 -2.92
CA LEU A 191 -1.41 -21.61 -3.53
C LEU A 191 -1.19 -20.50 -2.49
N PRO A 192 -0.37 -20.73 -1.44
CA PRO A 192 -0.22 -19.83 -0.29
C PRO A 192 0.18 -18.39 -0.68
N ALA A 193 0.92 -18.22 -1.79
CA ALA A 193 1.23 -16.89 -2.32
C ALA A 193 -0.03 -16.07 -2.68
N PHE A 194 -1.05 -16.74 -3.21
CA PHE A 194 -2.31 -16.14 -3.66
C PHE A 194 -3.25 -15.87 -2.48
N SER A 195 -3.31 -16.77 -1.51
CA SER A 195 -4.06 -16.53 -0.28
C SER A 195 -3.48 -15.35 0.52
N ASP A 196 -2.15 -15.23 0.62
CA ASP A 196 -1.49 -14.07 1.22
C ASP A 196 -1.79 -12.76 0.44
N ALA A 197 -1.83 -12.83 -0.90
CA ALA A 197 -2.22 -11.70 -1.73
C ALA A 197 -3.66 -11.24 -1.45
N LEU A 198 -4.61 -12.17 -1.30
CA LEU A 198 -6.00 -11.85 -0.91
C LEU A 198 -6.06 -11.16 0.45
N ARG A 199 -5.34 -11.66 1.46
CA ARG A 199 -5.26 -11.02 2.78
C ARG A 199 -4.74 -9.58 2.70
N TRP A 200 -3.74 -9.33 1.86
CA TRP A 200 -3.24 -7.98 1.62
C TRP A 200 -4.26 -7.08 0.91
N LEU A 201 -5.04 -7.60 -0.03
CA LEU A 201 -6.11 -6.83 -0.70
C LEU A 201 -7.21 -6.47 0.30
N TRP A 202 -7.67 -7.45 1.08
CA TRP A 202 -8.65 -7.25 2.14
C TRP A 202 -8.17 -6.19 3.15
N ALA A 203 -6.95 -6.33 3.68
CA ALA A 203 -6.40 -5.43 4.69
C ALA A 203 -6.20 -3.99 4.18
N ARG A 204 -6.11 -3.79 2.86
CA ARG A 204 -6.08 -2.46 2.25
C ARG A 204 -7.47 -1.91 2.04
N ARG A 205 -8.41 -2.74 1.58
CA ARG A 205 -9.82 -2.38 1.43
C ARG A 205 -10.42 -1.96 2.76
N SER A 206 -10.26 -2.75 3.81
CA SER A 206 -10.80 -2.47 5.15
C SER A 206 -10.27 -1.17 5.76
N ARG A 207 -9.12 -0.68 5.28
CA ARG A 207 -8.50 0.58 5.71
C ARG A 207 -8.74 1.75 4.74
N GLY A 208 -9.53 1.57 3.67
CA GLY A 208 -9.75 2.59 2.65
C GLY A 208 -8.48 2.98 1.88
N LEU A 209 -7.50 2.07 1.75
CA LEU A 209 -6.20 2.32 1.10
C LEU A 209 -6.14 1.84 -0.37
N ILE A 210 -7.28 1.47 -0.93
CA ILE A 210 -7.45 1.04 -2.30
C ILE A 210 -8.82 1.50 -2.80
N SER A 211 -8.89 2.02 -4.01
CA SER A 211 -10.17 2.35 -4.65
C SER A 211 -10.87 1.09 -5.11
N GLU A 212 -12.20 1.14 -5.27
CA GLU A 212 -12.97 0.00 -5.79
C GLU A 212 -12.51 -0.42 -7.20
N GLU A 213 -12.16 0.53 -8.06
CA GLU A 213 -11.61 0.25 -9.39
C GLU A 213 -10.27 -0.50 -9.33
N ASP A 214 -9.31 -0.04 -8.51
CA ASP A 214 -8.00 -0.69 -8.35
C ASP A 214 -8.15 -2.05 -7.65
N LEU A 215 -9.12 -2.19 -6.74
CA LEU A 215 -9.45 -3.46 -6.11
C LEU A 215 -9.99 -4.46 -7.15
N SER A 216 -10.98 -4.06 -7.93
CA SER A 216 -11.57 -4.89 -9.00
C SER A 216 -10.50 -5.34 -10.00
N ALA A 217 -9.65 -4.41 -10.47
CA ALA A 217 -8.57 -4.74 -11.40
C ALA A 217 -7.55 -5.73 -10.80
N LYS A 218 -7.25 -5.64 -9.48
CA LYS A 218 -6.36 -6.59 -8.81
C LYS A 218 -7.00 -7.95 -8.62
N LEU A 219 -8.28 -8.02 -8.25
CA LEU A 219 -9.01 -9.27 -8.11
C LEU A 219 -9.09 -10.02 -9.45
N THR A 220 -9.39 -9.32 -10.54
CA THR A 220 -9.39 -9.91 -11.90
C THR A 220 -8.04 -10.49 -12.26
N ARG A 221 -6.94 -9.74 -12.07
CA ARG A 221 -5.57 -10.25 -12.32
C ARG A 221 -5.23 -11.45 -11.45
N LEU A 222 -5.68 -11.45 -10.19
CA LEU A 222 -5.44 -12.56 -9.27
C LEU A 222 -6.18 -13.82 -9.76
N ARG A 223 -7.45 -13.72 -10.15
CA ARG A 223 -8.23 -14.84 -10.71
C ARG A 223 -7.56 -15.46 -11.91
N SER A 224 -7.19 -14.66 -12.92
CA SER A 224 -6.52 -15.16 -14.12
C SER A 224 -5.27 -15.97 -13.79
N ARG A 225 -4.47 -15.47 -12.85
CA ARG A 225 -3.22 -16.14 -12.45
C ARG A 225 -3.43 -17.36 -11.58
N THR A 226 -4.45 -17.38 -10.73
CA THR A 226 -4.82 -18.58 -9.98
C THR A 226 -5.20 -19.69 -10.96
N MET A 227 -6.01 -19.38 -11.98
CA MET A 227 -6.37 -20.35 -13.02
C MET A 227 -5.15 -20.85 -13.82
N GLU A 228 -4.21 -19.96 -14.17
CA GLU A 228 -2.95 -20.34 -14.82
C GLU A 228 -2.11 -21.27 -13.95
N ALA A 229 -1.97 -20.96 -12.66
CA ALA A 229 -1.19 -21.75 -11.71
C ALA A 229 -1.80 -23.14 -11.49
N THR A 230 -3.13 -23.23 -11.30
CA THR A 230 -3.83 -24.51 -11.13
C THR A 230 -3.65 -25.41 -12.37
N ARG A 231 -3.82 -24.85 -13.59
CA ARG A 231 -3.62 -25.62 -14.83
C ARG A 231 -2.20 -26.13 -14.98
N ALA A 232 -1.19 -25.38 -14.51
CA ALA A 232 0.20 -25.80 -14.64
C ALA A 232 0.52 -27.07 -13.83
N VAL A 233 -0.21 -27.32 -12.74
CA VAL A 233 -0.08 -28.54 -11.92
C VAL A 233 -0.62 -29.75 -12.67
N ASP A 234 -1.76 -29.61 -13.35
CA ASP A 234 -2.39 -30.71 -14.10
C ASP A 234 -1.52 -31.26 -15.25
N TYR A 235 -0.60 -30.46 -15.79
CA TYR A 235 0.31 -30.88 -16.86
C TYR A 235 1.58 -31.60 -16.38
N GLN A 236 1.84 -31.65 -15.07
CA GLN A 236 3.05 -32.27 -14.51
C GLN A 236 2.82 -33.67 -13.92
N GLY A 237 1.55 -34.09 -13.78
CA GLY A 237 1.16 -35.44 -13.35
C GLY A 237 0.84 -36.35 -14.52
#